data_AF-A0A559J5G5-F1
#
_entry.id   AF-A0A559J5G5-F1
#
_cell.length_a   1.000
_cell.length_b   1.000
_cell.length_c   1.000
_cell.angle_alpha   90.00
_cell.angle_beta   90.00
_cell.angle_gamma   90.00
#
_symmetry.space_group_name_H-M   'P 1'
#
loop_
_entity.id
_entity.type
_entity.pdbx_description
1 polymer ?
#
loop_
_entity_poly.entity_id
_entity_poly.type
_entity_poly.pdbx_seq_one_letter_code
_entity_poly.pdbx_strand_id
1 'polypeptide(L)'
;MKILKEDEVKQFISGDKLRQFYNENIDDVHLNELLSRYSFLKKNANSIPLDKPSIYYSVYFWFVQFKERYFELHGHDEGIEQEGFKLLEEIDVELEDGIDWDIIEKIENKYNY
;
A
#
# COMPACT_ATOMS: atom_id res chain seq x y z
N MET A 1 5.51 -15.75 0.93
CA MET A 1 5.12 -14.34 0.69
C MET A 1 3.61 -14.22 0.85
N LYS A 2 3.16 -13.13 1.47
CA LYS A 2 1.77 -12.88 1.85
C LYS A 2 1.48 -11.38 1.75
N ILE A 3 0.33 -11.02 1.19
CA ILE A 3 -0.16 -9.63 1.21
C ILE A 3 -0.98 -9.41 2.49
N LEU A 4 -0.58 -8.42 3.28
CA LEU A 4 -1.22 -8.06 4.55
C LEU A 4 -2.55 -7.36 4.30
N LYS A 5 -3.64 -8.07 4.59
CA LYS A 5 -4.99 -7.51 4.60
C LYS A 5 -5.25 -6.75 5.90
N GLU A 6 -6.41 -6.11 6.00
CA GLU A 6 -6.72 -5.16 7.07
C GLU A 6 -6.46 -5.73 8.47
N ASP A 7 -6.98 -6.92 8.76
CA ASP A 7 -6.86 -7.55 10.08
C ASP A 7 -5.44 -7.97 10.41
N GLU A 8 -4.59 -8.11 9.41
CA GLU A 8 -3.18 -8.48 9.55
C GLU A 8 -2.33 -7.25 9.79
N VAL A 9 -2.65 -6.11 9.15
CA VAL A 9 -2.06 -4.81 9.49
C VAL A 9 -2.34 -4.44 10.95
N LYS A 10 -3.55 -4.75 11.45
CA LYS A 10 -3.94 -4.52 12.86
C LYS A 10 -3.09 -5.28 13.88
N GLN A 11 -2.37 -6.33 13.47
CA GLN A 11 -1.44 -7.06 14.34
C GLN A 11 -0.16 -6.25 14.62
N PHE A 12 0.20 -5.31 13.73
CA PHE A 12 1.41 -4.50 13.84
C PHE A 12 1.15 -3.09 14.38
N ILE A 13 -0.07 -2.57 14.22
CA ILE A 13 -0.46 -1.24 14.69
C ILE A 13 -1.92 -1.20 15.10
N SER A 14 -2.21 -0.60 16.26
CA SER A 14 -3.59 -0.40 16.71
C SER A 14 -4.27 0.71 15.90
N GLY A 15 -5.61 0.67 15.80
CA GLY A 15 -6.39 1.68 15.08
C GLY A 15 -6.09 3.12 15.54
N ASP A 16 -5.98 3.36 16.85
CA ASP A 16 -5.67 4.70 17.38
C ASP A 16 -4.28 5.19 16.98
N LYS A 17 -3.28 4.29 16.89
CA LYS A 17 -1.94 4.66 16.42
C LYS A 17 -1.90 4.85 14.91
N LEU A 18 -2.71 4.09 14.16
CA LEU A 18 -2.82 4.24 12.72
C LEU A 18 -3.38 5.61 12.32
N ARG A 19 -4.24 6.21 13.16
CA ARG A 19 -4.74 7.58 12.96
C ARG A 19 -3.64 8.65 12.95
N GLN A 20 -2.44 8.36 13.47
CA GLN A 20 -1.30 9.28 13.36
C GLN A 20 -0.81 9.46 11.91
N PHE A 21 -1.22 8.56 11.01
CA PHE A 21 -0.93 8.62 9.58
C PHE A 21 -2.09 9.24 8.78
N TYR A 22 -3.13 9.76 9.44
CA TYR A 22 -4.22 10.42 8.75
C TYR A 22 -3.77 11.79 8.24
N ASN A 23 -4.28 12.17 7.08
CA ASN A 23 -4.15 13.52 6.55
C ASN A 23 -5.41 14.32 6.91
N GLU A 24 -5.27 15.39 7.70
CA GLU A 24 -6.39 16.23 8.13
C GLU A 24 -7.08 16.96 6.97
N ASN A 25 -6.43 17.05 5.81
CA ASN A 25 -7.00 17.66 4.61
C ASN A 25 -7.82 16.68 3.76
N ILE A 26 -7.93 15.40 4.17
CA ILE A 26 -8.75 14.40 3.49
C ILE A 26 -10.04 14.18 4.30
N ASP A 27 -11.15 14.66 3.74
CA ASP A 27 -12.48 14.53 4.33
C ASP A 27 -13.04 13.09 4.25
N ASP A 28 -12.70 12.34 3.19
CA ASP A 28 -13.17 10.97 3.02
C ASP A 28 -12.43 10.02 3.97
N VAL A 29 -13.16 9.55 4.99
CA VAL A 29 -12.61 8.68 6.04
C VAL A 29 -12.01 7.40 5.46
N HIS A 30 -12.64 6.81 4.45
CA HIS A 30 -12.18 5.56 3.85
C HIS A 30 -10.87 5.76 3.08
N LEU A 31 -10.77 6.83 2.29
CA LEU A 31 -9.54 7.22 1.61
C LEU A 31 -8.39 7.43 2.60
N ASN A 32 -8.67 8.09 3.73
CA ASN A 32 -7.70 8.33 4.79
C ASN A 32 -7.25 7.04 5.48
N GLU A 33 -8.19 6.12 5.71
CA GLU A 33 -7.91 4.78 6.21
C GLU A 33 -7.01 3.97 5.25
N LEU A 34 -7.21 4.05 3.94
CA LEU A 34 -6.35 3.39 2.96
C LEU A 34 -4.95 4.03 2.93
N LEU A 35 -4.88 5.37 2.86
CA LEU A 35 -3.63 6.13 2.90
C LEU A 35 -2.82 5.82 4.16
N SER A 36 -3.47 5.71 5.31
CA SER A 36 -2.79 5.47 6.58
C SER A 36 -2.14 4.08 6.64
N ARG A 37 -2.79 3.04 6.09
CA ARG A 37 -2.22 1.68 6.01
C ARG A 37 -1.03 1.64 5.05
N TYR A 38 -1.17 2.23 3.87
CA TYR A 38 -0.06 2.41 2.92
C TYR A 38 1.12 3.14 3.60
N SER A 39 0.85 4.30 4.20
CA SER A 39 1.88 5.15 4.83
C SER A 39 2.56 4.47 6.01
N PHE A 40 1.81 3.73 6.83
CA PHE A 40 2.36 2.95 7.93
C PHE A 40 3.34 1.89 7.42
N LEU A 41 2.92 1.08 6.46
CA LEU A 41 3.76 0.00 5.92
C LEU A 41 5.00 0.57 5.24
N LYS A 42 4.87 1.60 4.39
CA LYS A 42 6.00 2.23 3.70
C LYS A 42 7.02 2.79 4.70
N LYS A 43 6.55 3.50 5.73
CA LYS A 43 7.43 4.11 6.75
C LYS A 43 8.13 3.08 7.64
N ASN A 44 7.50 1.91 7.86
CA ASN A 44 7.99 0.89 8.79
C ASN A 44 8.48 -0.38 8.07
N ALA A 45 8.73 -0.32 6.76
CA ALA A 45 9.03 -1.50 5.95
C ALA A 45 10.19 -2.33 6.51
N ASN A 46 11.23 -1.67 7.02
CA ASN A 46 12.41 -2.31 7.61
C ASN A 46 12.25 -2.74 9.08
N SER A 47 11.14 -2.37 9.74
CA SER A 47 10.90 -2.63 11.17
C SER A 47 9.84 -3.70 11.41
N ILE A 48 9.03 -4.02 10.41
CA ILE A 48 8.02 -5.08 10.52
C ILE A 48 8.74 -6.45 10.35
N PRO A 49 8.55 -7.41 11.28
CA PRO A 49 9.28 -8.68 11.28
C PRO A 49 8.67 -9.69 10.27
N LEU A 50 8.66 -9.33 8.99
CA LEU A 50 8.23 -10.18 7.87
C LEU A 50 9.28 -10.17 6.77
N ASP A 51 9.17 -11.10 5.83
CA ASP A 51 10.01 -11.10 4.63
C ASP A 51 9.75 -9.85 3.78
N LYS A 52 10.82 -9.33 3.15
CA LYS A 52 10.75 -8.15 2.28
C LYS A 52 9.64 -8.24 1.22
N PRO A 53 9.49 -9.35 0.46
CA PRO A 53 8.40 -9.48 -0.52
C PRO A 53 7.02 -9.25 0.11
N SER A 54 6.72 -9.88 1.25
CA SER A 54 5.44 -9.67 1.94
C SER A 54 5.22 -8.20 2.30
N ILE A 55 6.24 -7.46 2.73
CA ILE A 55 6.12 -6.04 3.07
C ILE A 55 5.91 -5.18 1.82
N TYR A 56 6.79 -5.29 0.83
CA TYR A 56 6.79 -4.41 -0.33
C TYR A 56 5.55 -4.63 -1.22
N TYR A 57 5.10 -5.88 -1.42
CA TYR A 57 3.83 -6.14 -2.11
C TYR A 57 2.62 -5.69 -1.30
N SER A 58 2.69 -5.70 0.05
CA SER A 58 1.62 -5.12 0.88
C SER A 58 1.58 -3.60 0.76
N VAL A 59 2.73 -2.93 0.73
CA VAL A 59 2.83 -1.48 0.48
C VAL A 59 2.14 -1.14 -0.83
N TYR A 60 2.50 -1.84 -1.91
CA TYR A 60 1.91 -1.60 -3.23
C TYR A 60 0.41 -1.93 -3.27
N PHE A 61 -0.01 -3.03 -2.63
CA PHE A 61 -1.43 -3.38 -2.49
C PHE A 61 -2.23 -2.23 -1.87
N TRP A 62 -1.82 -1.71 -0.72
CA TRP A 62 -2.53 -0.62 -0.05
C TRP A 62 -2.46 0.69 -0.84
N PHE A 63 -1.37 0.93 -1.56
CA PHE A 63 -1.27 2.06 -2.49
C PHE A 63 -2.30 1.96 -3.61
N VAL A 64 -2.44 0.80 -4.26
CA VAL A 64 -3.44 0.61 -5.34
C VAL A 64 -4.85 0.83 -4.82
N GLN A 65 -5.20 0.30 -3.63
CA GLN A 65 -6.51 0.56 -3.02
C GLN A 65 -6.73 2.06 -2.78
N PHE A 66 -5.72 2.76 -2.24
CA PHE A 66 -5.77 4.21 -2.03
C PHE A 66 -5.93 4.97 -3.35
N LYS A 67 -5.13 4.64 -4.37
CA LYS A 67 -5.13 5.26 -5.70
C LYS A 67 -6.51 5.16 -6.35
N GLU A 68 -7.09 3.97 -6.39
CA GLU A 68 -8.41 3.76 -6.98
C GLU A 68 -9.48 4.59 -6.28
N ARG A 69 -9.51 4.57 -4.94
CA ARG A 69 -10.46 5.38 -4.17
C ARG A 69 -10.25 6.87 -4.40
N TYR A 70 -9.01 7.32 -4.50
CA TYR A 70 -8.70 8.71 -4.82
C TYR A 70 -9.25 9.08 -6.21
N PHE A 71 -9.03 8.25 -7.23
CA PHE A 71 -9.52 8.50 -8.59
C PHE A 71 -11.04 8.49 -8.70
N GLU A 72 -11.72 7.64 -7.93
CA GLU A 72 -13.19 7.66 -7.84
C GLU A 72 -13.71 9.00 -7.31
N LEU A 73 -13.00 9.62 -6.37
CA LEU A 73 -13.43 10.85 -5.69
C LEU A 73 -13.01 12.13 -6.42
N HIS A 74 -11.83 12.13 -7.02
CA HIS A 74 -11.17 13.34 -7.53
C HIS A 74 -10.89 13.29 -9.04
N GLY A 75 -11.11 12.14 -9.68
CA GLY A 75 -10.68 11.89 -11.05
C GLY A 75 -9.21 11.47 -11.14
N HIS A 76 -8.78 11.16 -12.36
CA HIS A 76 -7.42 10.71 -12.64
C HIS A 76 -6.37 11.78 -12.27
N ASP A 77 -5.30 11.36 -11.60
CA ASP A 77 -4.18 12.21 -11.21
C ASP A 77 -2.85 11.54 -11.64
N GLU A 78 -2.18 12.18 -12.61
CA GLU A 78 -0.91 11.71 -13.17
C GLU A 78 0.20 11.61 -12.12
N GLY A 79 0.16 12.45 -11.08
CA GLY A 79 1.15 12.43 -10.00
C GLY A 79 1.00 11.19 -9.14
N ILE A 80 -0.23 10.76 -8.87
CA ILE A 80 -0.49 9.49 -8.20
C ILE A 80 -0.10 8.31 -9.09
N GLU A 81 -0.40 8.35 -10.39
CA GLU A 81 0.00 7.26 -11.30
C GLU A 81 1.53 7.10 -11.34
N GLN A 82 2.26 8.23 -11.36
CA GLN A 82 3.72 8.25 -11.26
C GLN A 82 4.27 7.68 -9.95
N GLU A 83 3.59 7.90 -8.81
CA GLU A 83 3.96 7.26 -7.55
C GLU A 83 3.83 5.74 -7.63
N GLY A 84 2.82 5.23 -8.36
CA GLY A 84 2.67 3.80 -8.63
C GLY A 84 3.89 3.22 -9.36
N PHE A 85 4.38 3.89 -10.40
CA PHE A 85 5.60 3.47 -11.11
C PHE A 85 6.84 3.50 -10.22
N LYS A 86 7.01 4.55 -9.40
CA LYS A 86 8.13 4.63 -8.45
C LYS A 86 8.10 3.50 -7.43
N LEU A 87 6.91 3.11 -6.95
CA LEU A 87 6.79 1.97 -6.04
C LEU A 87 7.21 0.66 -6.71
N LEU A 88 6.89 0.47 -8.00
CA LEU A 88 7.38 -0.70 -8.75
C LEU A 88 8.91 -0.67 -8.88
N GLU A 89 9.51 0.48 -9.20
CA GLU A 89 10.97 0.64 -9.22
C GLU A 89 11.61 0.36 -7.84
N GLU A 90 10.99 0.83 -6.75
CA GLU A 90 11.42 0.52 -5.39
C GLU A 90 11.38 -0.99 -5.11
N ILE A 91 10.33 -1.70 -5.56
CA ILE A 91 10.22 -3.16 -5.42
C ILE A 91 11.35 -3.87 -6.18
N ASP A 92 11.61 -3.47 -7.43
CA ASP A 92 12.65 -4.10 -8.26
C ASP A 92 14.05 -3.97 -7.64
N VAL A 93 14.31 -2.84 -6.99
CA VAL A 93 15.58 -2.57 -6.30
C VAL A 93 15.69 -3.33 -4.98
N GLU A 94 14.59 -3.46 -4.25
CA GLU A 94 14.59 -3.97 -2.88
C GLU A 94 14.48 -5.50 -2.77
N LEU A 95 13.91 -6.14 -3.78
CA LEU A 95 13.75 -7.60 -3.85
C LEU A 95 14.87 -8.25 -4.67
N GLU A 96 15.52 -9.28 -4.11
CA GLU A 96 16.65 -9.96 -4.75
C GLU A 96 16.28 -10.61 -6.09
N ASP A 97 15.07 -11.13 -6.21
CA ASP A 97 14.54 -11.78 -7.41
C ASP A 97 13.86 -10.79 -8.39
N GLY A 98 13.86 -9.49 -8.07
CA GLY A 98 13.15 -8.44 -8.81
C GLY A 98 11.64 -8.48 -8.61
N ILE A 99 10.91 -7.73 -9.45
CA ILE A 99 9.44 -7.70 -9.44
C ILE A 99 8.85 -9.01 -9.97
N ASP A 100 7.92 -9.60 -9.23
CA ASP A 100 7.02 -10.66 -9.67
C ASP A 100 5.74 -10.03 -10.27
N TRP A 101 5.70 -9.96 -11.60
CA TRP A 101 4.61 -9.35 -12.35
C TRP A 101 3.27 -10.09 -12.19
N ASP A 102 3.26 -11.39 -11.90
CA ASP A 102 2.02 -12.14 -11.67
C ASP A 102 1.35 -11.66 -10.37
N ILE A 103 2.15 -11.25 -9.37
CA ILE A 103 1.62 -10.64 -8.15
C ILE A 103 1.08 -9.25 -8.46
N ILE A 104 1.84 -8.42 -9.16
CA ILE A 104 1.40 -7.05 -9.52
C ILE A 104 0.08 -7.09 -10.29
N GLU A 105 -0.04 -7.98 -11.28
CA GLU A 105 -1.26 -8.16 -12.07
C GLU A 105 -2.45 -8.55 -11.18
N LYS A 106 -2.24 -9.45 -10.21
CA LYS A 106 -3.29 -9.83 -9.26
C LYS A 106 -3.70 -8.67 -8.34
N ILE A 107 -2.79 -7.74 -8.00
CA ILE A 107 -3.07 -6.59 -7.12
C ILE A 107 -3.96 -5.64 -7.90
N GLU A 108 -3.52 -5.24 -9.09
CA GLU A 108 -4.22 -4.28 -9.94
C GLU A 108 -5.57 -4.81 -10.43
N ASN A 109 -5.68 -6.11 -10.72
CA ASN A 109 -6.95 -6.73 -11.15
C ASN A 109 -7.83 -7.24 -10.01
N LYS A 110 -7.44 -7.02 -8.73
CA LYS A 110 -8.19 -7.46 -7.54
C LYS A 110 -8.50 -8.95 -7.50
N TYR A 111 -7.64 -9.80 -8.07
CA TYR A 111 -7.79 -11.24 -7.92
C TYR A 111 -7.54 -11.63 -6.46
N ASN A 112 -8.38 -12.53 -5.91
CA ASN A 112 -8.28 -12.94 -4.51
C ASN A 112 -6.91 -13.59 -4.20
N TYR A 113 -6.35 -13.25 -3.04
CA TYR A 113 -5.12 -13.82 -2.45
C TYR A 113 -5.44 -14.63 -1.20
#